data_AF-A0A6F8PXT0-F1
#
_entry.id   AF-A0A6F8PXT0-F1
#
_cell.length_a   1.000
_cell.length_b   1.000
_cell.length_c   1.000
_cell.angle_alpha   90.00
_cell.angle_beta   90.00
_cell.angle_gamma   90.00
#
_symmetry.space_group_name_H-M   'P 1'
#
loop_
_entity.id
_entity.type
_entity.pdbx_description
1 polymer ?
#
loop_
_entity_poly.entity_id
_entity_poly.type
_entity_poly.pdbx_seq_one_letter_code
_entity_poly.pdbx_strand_id
1 'polypeptide(L)' 'MDIFSKIFWQGGLALSVILLFVAISALMNAENGQLTVANLEHLGGTYTALFETLKFVVYPWIALGLFLLGRFILRMVKS' A
#
# COMPACT_ATOMS: atom_id res chain seq x y z
N MET A 1 10.06 11.20 -17.36
CA MET A 1 9.65 9.96 -16.68
C MET A 1 8.96 9.07 -17.69
N ASP A 2 9.38 7.81 -17.83
CA ASP A 2 8.67 6.87 -18.70
C ASP A 2 7.28 6.55 -18.13
N ILE A 3 6.37 6.09 -19.00
CA ILE A 3 4.97 5.83 -18.64
C ILE A 3 4.85 4.81 -17.49
N PHE A 4 5.72 3.79 -17.46
CA PHE A 4 5.73 2.77 -16.42
C PHE A 4 6.15 3.34 -15.06
N SER A 5 7.21 4.16 -15.03
CA SER A 5 7.62 4.88 -13.81
C SER A 5 6.52 5.83 -13.30
N LYS A 6 5.75 6.46 -14.20
CA LYS A 6 4.63 7.33 -13.83
C LYS A 6 3.46 6.56 -13.21
N ILE A 7 3.10 5.43 -13.81
CA ILE A 7 2.07 4.53 -13.28
C ILE A 7 2.49 4.00 -11.90
N PHE A 8 3.75 3.57 -11.75
CA PHE A 8 4.26 3.07 -10.49
C PHE A 8 4.19 4.13 -9.39
N TRP A 9 4.66 5.36 -9.66
CA TRP A 9 4.61 6.46 -8.72
C TRP A 9 3.18 6.85 -8.32
N GLN A 10 2.29 7.03 -9.30
CA GLN A 10 0.91 7.40 -9.04
C GLN A 10 0.15 6.30 -8.30
N GLY A 11 0.38 5.04 -8.66
CA GLY A 11 -0.16 3.88 -7.95
C GLY A 11 0.33 3.80 -6.51
N GLY A 12 1.63 4.01 -6.27
CA GLY A 12 2.20 4.04 -4.93
C GLY A 12 1.63 5.17 -4.08
N LEU A 13 1.41 6.35 -4.68
CA LEU A 13 0.81 7.49 -4.00
C LEU A 13 -0.64 7.17 -3.59
N ALA A 14 -1.44 6.60 -4.50
CA ALA A 14 -2.80 6.17 -4.17
C ALA A 14 -2.83 5.12 -3.04
N LEU A 15 -1.95 4.10 -3.10
CA LEU A 15 -1.83 3.09 -2.04
C LEU A 15 -1.43 3.71 -0.70
N SER A 16 -0.51 4.67 -0.70
CA SER A 16 -0.07 5.36 0.52
C SER A 16 -1.21 6.14 1.19
N VAL A 17 -2.03 6.83 0.39
CA VAL A 17 -3.21 7.56 0.89
C VAL A 17 -4.22 6.59 1.49
N ILE A 18 -4.49 5.46 0.84
CA ILE A 18 -5.41 4.45 1.37
C ILE A 18 -4.92 3.93 2.72
N LEU A 19 -3.64 3.55 2.83
CA LEU A 19 -3.06 3.07 4.08
C LEU A 19 -3.07 4.13 5.18
N LEU A 20 -2.82 5.40 4.84
CA LEU A 20 -2.91 6.51 5.77
C LEU A 20 -4.34 6.67 6.31
N PHE A 21 -5.35 6.59 5.44
CA PHE A 21 -6.75 6.62 5.86
C PHE A 21 -7.11 5.46 6.78
N VAL A 22 -6.63 4.25 6.50
CA VAL A 22 -6.82 3.09 7.39
C VAL A 22 -6.18 3.32 8.74
N ALA A 23 -4.95 3.83 8.78
CA ALA A 23 -4.25 4.12 10.03
C ALA A 23 -5.01 5.17 10.86
N ILE A 24 -5.44 6.27 10.23
CA ILE A 24 -6.25 7.30 10.89
C ILE A 24 -7.58 6.72 11.39
N SER A 25 -8.28 5.95 10.57
CA SER A 25 -9.53 5.28 10.94
C SER A 25 -9.35 4.37 12.15
N ALA A 26 -8.26 3.62 12.21
CA ALA A 26 -7.95 2.78 13.37
C ALA A 26 -7.67 3.64 14.61
N LEU A 27 -6.83 4.67 14.48
CA LEU A 27 -6.49 5.62 15.55
C LEU A 27 -7.70 6.35 16.14
N MET A 28 -8.74 6.60 15.35
CA MET A 28 -10.00 7.19 15.85
C MET A 28 -10.72 6.30 16.87
N ASN A 29 -10.40 5.00 16.92
CA ASN A 29 -10.94 4.04 17.88
C ASN A 29 -9.96 3.76 19.05
N ALA A 30 -8.87 4.51 19.15
CA ALA A 30 -7.96 4.40 20.28
C ALA A 30 -8.62 4.96 21.55
N GLU A 31 -8.60 4.19 22.64
CA GLU A 31 -9.07 4.63 23.95
C GLU A 31 -7.87 4.91 24.85
N ASN A 32 -7.90 6.02 25.59
CA ASN A 32 -6.80 6.43 26.48
C ASN A 32 -5.42 6.49 25.80
N GLY A 33 -5.39 6.82 24.50
CA GLY A 33 -4.16 6.86 23.71
C GLY A 33 -3.58 5.48 23.37
N GLN A 34 -4.31 4.39 23.63
CA GLN A 34 -3.92 3.04 23.29
C GLN A 34 -4.90 2.43 22.29
N LEU A 35 -4.33 1.80 21.26
CA LEU A 35 -5.09 1.06 20.27
C LEU A 35 -5.02 -0.42 20.63
N THR A 36 -6.16 -1.01 21.02
CA THR A 36 -6.25 -2.44 21.35
C THR A 36 -6.99 -3.20 20.25
N VAL A 37 -6.79 -4.52 20.21
CA VAL A 37 -7.50 -5.40 19.26
C VAL A 37 -9.01 -5.40 19.52
N ALA A 38 -9.43 -5.33 20.79
CA ALA A 38 -10.84 -5.27 21.17
C ALA A 38 -11.54 -4.02 20.60
N ASN A 39 -10.86 -2.88 20.62
CA ASN A 39 -11.39 -1.62 20.08
C ASN A 39 -11.66 -1.70 18.57
N LEU A 40 -10.94 -2.57 17.85
CA LEU A 40 -11.02 -2.72 16.39
C LEU A 40 -11.84 -3.92 15.95
N GLU A 41 -12.35 -4.74 16.86
CA GLU A 41 -13.06 -5.98 16.55
C GLU A 41 -14.26 -5.73 15.62
N HIS A 42 -15.01 -4.64 15.87
CA HIS A 42 -16.13 -4.21 15.04
C HIS A 42 -15.74 -3.80 13.61
N LEU A 43 -14.49 -3.44 13.37
CA LEU A 43 -13.94 -3.09 12.04
C LEU A 43 -13.23 -4.25 11.35
N GLY A 44 -13.05 -5.38 12.04
CA GLY A 44 -12.28 -6.52 11.53
C GLY A 44 -12.77 -7.02 10.18
N GLY A 45 -14.09 -7.10 9.97
CA GLY A 45 -14.69 -7.48 8.69
C GLY A 45 -14.34 -6.49 7.57
N THR A 46 -14.44 -5.18 7.84
CA THR A 46 -14.13 -4.12 6.89
C THR A 46 -12.64 -4.12 6.51
N TYR A 47 -11.74 -4.24 7.49
CA TYR A 47 -10.30 -4.29 7.22
C TYR A 47 -9.87 -5.57 6.49
N THR A 48 -10.51 -6.71 6.78
CA THR A 48 -10.26 -7.95 6.04
C THR A 48 -10.70 -7.83 4.58
N ALA A 49 -11.89 -7.28 4.33
CA ALA A 49 -12.38 -7.06 2.97
C ALA A 49 -11.50 -6.06 2.19
N LEU A 50 -11.05 -4.99 2.85
CA LEU A 50 -10.11 -4.04 2.27
C LEU A 50 -8.77 -4.71 1.94
N PHE A 51 -8.23 -5.54 2.84
CA PHE A 51 -7.00 -6.28 2.61
C PHE A 51 -7.09 -7.21 1.40
N GLU A 52 -8.16 -8.00 1.30
CA GLU A 52 -8.38 -8.88 0.15
C GLU A 52 -8.52 -8.09 -1.17
N THR A 53 -9.17 -6.92 -1.13
CA THR A 53 -9.26 -6.03 -2.29
C THR A 53 -7.90 -5.44 -2.67
N LEU A 54 -7.13 -4.98 -1.68
CA LEU A 54 -5.81 -4.39 -1.89
C LEU A 54 -4.82 -5.42 -2.44
N LYS A 55 -4.90 -6.69 -2.05
CA LYS A 55 -4.04 -7.75 -2.59
C LYS A 55 -4.07 -7.81 -4.12
N PHE A 56 -5.25 -7.69 -4.72
CA PHE A 56 -5.40 -7.69 -6.19
C PHE A 56 -4.71 -6.51 -6.87
N VAL A 57 -4.58 -5.37 -6.17
CA VAL A 57 -3.94 -4.16 -6.70
C VAL A 57 -2.44 -4.15 -6.40
N VAL A 58 -2.05 -4.56 -5.19
CA VAL A 58 -0.68 -4.55 -4.69
C VAL A 58 0.20 -5.55 -5.43
N TYR A 59 -0.30 -6.75 -5.75
CA TYR A 59 0.51 -7.74 -6.46
C TYR A 59 0.98 -7.29 -7.86
N PRO A 60 0.11 -6.79 -8.76
CA PRO A 60 0.55 -6.19 -10.02
C PRO A 60 1.46 -4.97 -9.83
N TRP A 61 1.18 -4.15 -8.81
CA TRP A 61 1.99 -2.96 -8.52
C TRP A 61 3.42 -3.31 -8.07
N ILE A 62 3.59 -4.34 -7.22
CA ILE A 62 4.91 -4.87 -6.83
C ILE A 62 5.64 -5.44 -8.05
N ALA A 63 4.94 -6.20 -8.92
CA ALA A 63 5.55 -6.73 -10.13
C ALA A 63 6.08 -5.61 -11.05
N LEU A 64 5.33 -4.51 -11.18
CA LEU A 64 5.77 -3.32 -11.92
C LEU A 64 7.01 -2.67 -11.26
N GLY A 65 7.05 -2.59 -9.94
CA GLY A 65 8.20 -2.10 -9.19
C GLY A 65 9.46 -2.94 -9.41
N LEU A 66 9.33 -4.27 -9.35
CA LEU A 66 10.44 -5.20 -9.63
C LEU A 66 10.94 -5.08 -11.07
N PHE A 67 10.04 -4.91 -12.04
CA PHE A 67 10.40 -4.67 -13.43
C PHE A 67 11.22 -3.38 -13.60
N LEU A 68 10.77 -2.27 -12.99
CA LEU A 68 11.48 -0.99 -13.05
C LEU A 68 12.84 -1.06 -12.35
N LEU A 69 12.90 -1.72 -11.19
CA LEU A 69 14.15 -1.95 -10.45
C LEU A 69 15.13 -2.78 -11.27
N GLY A 70 14.69 -3.89 -11.87
CA GLY A 70 15.51 -4.72 -12.73
C GLY A 70 16.06 -3.95 -13.94
N ARG A 71 15.22 -3.14 -14.59
CA ARG A 71 15.63 -2.24 -15.68
C ARG A 71 16.70 -1.24 -15.21
N PHE A 72 16.55 -0.69 -14.01
CA PHE A 72 17.50 0.27 -13.45
C PHE A 72 18.86 -0.39 -13.18
N ILE A 73 18.88 -1.56 -12.53
CA ILE A 73 20.11 -2.32 -12.25
C ILE A 73 20.83 -2.69 -13.55
N LEU A 74 20.12 -3.20 -14.56
CA LEU A 74 20.71 -3.54 -15.85
C LEU A 74 21.37 -2.36 -16.55
N ARG A 75 20.85 -1.14 -16.37
CA ARG A 75 21.46 0.07 -16.90
C ARG A 75 22.73 0.45 -16.14
N MET A 76 22.73 0.32 -14.82
CA MET A 76 23.92 0.60 -14.02
C MET A 76 25.06 -0.37 -14.31
N VAL A 77 24.77 -1.66 -14.51
CA VAL A 77 25.79 -2.68 -14.79
C VAL A 77 26.39 -2.55 -16.20
N LYS A 78 25.63 -1.99 -17.16
CA LYS A 78 26.10 -1.75 -18.54
C LYS A 78 26.77 -0.39 -18.75
N SER A 79 26.77 0.46 -17.72
CA SER A 79 27.40 1.79 -17.74
C SER A 79 28.81 1.72 -17.16
#